data_AF-A0A9P8IY57-F1
#
_entry.id   AF-A0A9P8IY57-F1
#
_cell.length_a   1.000
_cell.length_b   1.000
_cell.length_c   1.000
_cell.angle_alpha   90.00
_cell.angle_beta   90.00
_cell.angle_gamma   90.00
#
_symmetry.space_group_name_H-M   'P 1'
#
loop_
_entity.id
_entity.type
_entity.pdbx_description
1 polymer ?
#
loop_
_entity_poly.entity_id
_entity_poly.type
_entity_poly.pdbx_seq_one_letter_code
_entity_poly.pdbx_strand_id
1 'polypeptide(L)'
;YQDIFTELPVVVYNSHLLTSFLHQLPTPPPSKALNFPPSLATLEQDPSLTTLPLAPNFDSLDLSIDPFLEKTCDLLLDSIETHHTELNNYQFYQRSLAREQAKITQWQTKRKAENASRAATKQPLLPEDEWQKLFKLPQEPSRLETLVNSRQVEQYARQVDAFTASISAKMFAVKSNLVPSDD
;
A
#
# COMPACT_ATOMS: atom_id res chain seq x y z
N TYR A 1 -4.07 10.71 -0.18
CA TYR A 1 -4.30 9.25 -0.29
C TYR A 1 -4.61 8.59 1.07
N GLN A 2 -4.45 9.29 2.20
CA GLN A 2 -4.75 8.72 3.54
C GLN A 2 -6.24 8.38 3.75
N ASP A 3 -7.17 9.12 3.14
CA ASP A 3 -8.63 8.91 3.32
C ASP A 3 -9.30 8.03 2.25
N ILE A 4 -8.56 7.20 1.50
CA ILE A 4 -9.16 6.31 0.48
C ILE A 4 -9.87 5.12 1.15
N PHE A 5 -9.22 4.56 2.17
CA PHE A 5 -9.75 3.46 2.97
C PHE A 5 -9.55 3.79 4.44
N THR A 6 -10.62 3.63 5.22
CA THR A 6 -10.58 3.78 6.66
C THR A 6 -10.55 2.40 7.30
N GLU A 7 -9.52 2.15 8.13
CA GLU A 7 -9.41 0.90 8.88
C GLU A 7 -10.30 0.99 10.11
N LEU A 8 -11.29 0.10 10.21
CA LEU A 8 -12.15 -0.02 11.39
C LEU A 8 -11.59 -1.10 12.31
N PRO A 9 -11.44 -0.83 13.62
CA PRO A 9 -10.93 -1.81 14.56
C PRO A 9 -11.92 -2.98 14.68
N VAL A 10 -11.40 -4.20 14.54
CA VAL A 10 -12.19 -5.42 14.75
C VAL A 10 -12.24 -5.71 16.24
N VAL A 11 -13.44 -5.72 16.82
CA VAL A 11 -13.67 -6.09 18.23
C VAL A 11 -14.42 -7.40 18.26
N VAL A 12 -13.84 -8.41 18.92
CA VAL A 12 -14.46 -9.72 19.11
C VAL A 12 -15.21 -9.73 20.43
N TYR A 13 -16.52 -9.93 20.38
CA TYR A 13 -17.37 -10.08 21.56
C TYR A 13 -17.76 -11.55 21.73
N ASN A 14 -17.50 -12.09 22.92
CA ASN A 14 -17.85 -13.46 23.28
C ASN A 14 -19.01 -13.43 24.29
N SER A 15 -20.04 -14.26 24.08
CA SER A 15 -21.09 -14.44 25.09
C SER A 15 -20.57 -15.29 26.25
N HIS A 16 -21.12 -15.12 27.44
CA HIS A 16 -20.76 -15.96 28.59
C HIS A 16 -21.00 -17.46 28.32
N LEU A 17 -22.00 -17.79 27.50
CA LEU A 17 -22.24 -19.16 27.06
C LEU A 17 -21.12 -19.69 26.16
N LEU A 18 -20.66 -18.89 25.20
CA LEU A 18 -19.53 -19.24 24.34
C LEU A 18 -18.27 -19.46 25.19
N THR A 19 -17.99 -18.56 26.15
CA THR A 19 -16.85 -18.72 27.06
C THR A 19 -16.97 -20.00 27.89
N SER A 20 -18.13 -20.28 28.47
CA SER A 20 -18.36 -21.51 29.23
C SER A 20 -18.21 -22.76 28.35
N PHE A 21 -18.65 -22.70 27.09
CA PHE A 21 -18.48 -23.78 26.13
C PHE A 21 -17.01 -23.98 25.75
N LEU A 22 -16.25 -22.91 25.50
CA LEU A 22 -14.81 -22.97 25.24
C LEU A 22 -14.05 -23.64 26.39
N HIS A 23 -14.43 -23.38 27.64
CA HIS A 23 -13.85 -24.05 28.81
C HIS A 23 -14.25 -25.52 28.98
N GLN A 24 -15.35 -25.95 28.34
CA GLN A 24 -15.81 -27.34 28.35
C GLN A 24 -15.24 -28.15 27.19
N LEU A 25 -14.57 -27.51 26.22
CA LEU A 25 -13.92 -28.22 25.13
C LEU A 25 -12.82 -29.12 25.72
N PRO A 26 -12.90 -30.45 25.49
CA PRO A 26 -12.01 -31.39 26.15
C PRO A 26 -10.56 -31.15 25.71
N THR A 27 -9.73 -30.69 26.64
CA THR A 27 -8.28 -30.77 26.55
C THR A 27 -7.84 -31.97 27.38
N PRO A 28 -7.75 -33.20 26.82
CA PRO A 28 -7.21 -34.33 27.55
C PRO A 28 -5.82 -33.94 28.10
N PRO A 29 -5.54 -34.16 29.39
CA PRO A 29 -4.20 -33.94 29.92
C PRO A 29 -3.19 -34.78 29.12
N PRO A 30 -1.97 -34.29 28.88
CA PRO A 30 -0.98 -35.03 28.12
C PRO A 30 -0.75 -36.40 28.76
N SER A 31 -1.18 -37.47 28.08
CA SER A 31 -1.14 -38.85 28.59
C SER A 31 0.28 -39.41 28.70
N LYS A 32 1.28 -38.72 28.13
CA LYS A 32 2.68 -39.11 28.13
C LYS A 32 3.54 -37.95 28.59
N ALA A 33 4.59 -38.25 29.36
CA ALA A 33 5.65 -37.28 29.63
C ALA A 33 6.28 -36.85 28.28
N LEU A 34 6.29 -35.54 28.03
CA LEU A 34 6.91 -34.98 26.83
C LEU A 34 8.41 -35.19 26.93
N ASN A 35 8.94 -36.09 26.10
CA ASN A 35 10.37 -36.23 25.91
C ASN A 35 10.81 -35.17 24.89
N PHE A 36 12.06 -34.70 25.00
CA PHE A 36 12.61 -33.82 23.99
C PHE A 36 12.56 -34.53 22.62
N PRO A 37 11.89 -33.94 21.62
CA PRO A 37 11.79 -34.53 20.30
C PRO A 37 13.18 -34.53 19.64
N PRO A 38 13.56 -35.60 18.93
CA PRO A 38 14.85 -35.69 18.27
C PRO A 38 14.94 -34.81 16.99
N SER A 39 13.81 -34.44 16.39
CA SER A 39 13.76 -33.53 15.23
C SER A 39 12.44 -32.76 15.11
N LEU A 40 12.45 -31.65 14.37
CA LEU A 40 11.25 -30.83 14.09
C LEU A 40 10.17 -31.62 13.33
N ALA A 41 10.57 -32.46 12.38
CA ALA A 41 9.64 -33.34 11.66
C ALA A 41 8.90 -34.33 12.58
N THR A 42 9.50 -34.72 13.71
CA THR A 42 8.83 -35.58 14.69
C THR A 42 7.79 -34.84 15.52
N LEU A 43 7.93 -33.52 15.68
CA LEU A 43 6.92 -32.67 16.33
C LEU A 43 5.73 -32.42 15.43
N GLU A 44 5.96 -32.09 14.15
CA GLU A 44 4.89 -31.81 13.18
C GLU A 44 4.02 -33.04 12.90
N GLN A 45 4.62 -34.23 12.95
CA GLN A 45 3.92 -35.49 12.74
C GLN A 45 3.25 -36.03 14.01
N ASP A 46 3.38 -35.37 15.16
CA ASP A 46 2.75 -35.82 16.41
C ASP A 46 1.25 -35.49 16.41
N PRO A 47 0.35 -36.49 16.29
CA PRO A 47 -1.09 -36.26 16.28
C PRO A 47 -1.61 -35.71 17.62
N SER A 48 -0.83 -35.79 18.70
CA SER A 48 -1.24 -35.27 20.01
C SER A 48 -1.11 -33.74 20.14
N LEU A 49 -0.26 -33.10 19.33
CA LEU A 49 -0.07 -31.64 19.30
C LEU A 49 -0.92 -30.96 18.21
N THR A 50 -1.20 -31.66 17.11
CA THR A 50 -1.84 -31.10 15.90
C THR A 50 -3.36 -31.22 15.86
N THR A 51 -3.97 -32.10 16.65
CA THR A 51 -5.41 -32.43 16.54
C THR A 51 -6.33 -31.72 17.55
N LEU A 52 -5.78 -31.01 18.54
CA LEU A 52 -6.58 -30.26 19.50
C LEU A 52 -6.87 -28.84 19.01
N PRO A 53 -8.14 -28.42 18.87
CA PRO A 53 -8.49 -27.09 18.36
C PRO A 53 -8.07 -25.93 19.27
N LEU A 54 -7.69 -26.19 20.52
CA LEU A 54 -7.13 -25.21 21.48
C LEU A 54 -5.69 -25.54 21.88
N ALA A 55 -5.00 -26.43 21.16
CA ALA A 55 -3.57 -26.61 21.38
C ALA A 55 -2.84 -25.29 21.09
N PRO A 56 -1.77 -24.99 21.83
CA PRO A 56 -0.94 -23.83 21.53
C PRO A 56 -0.39 -23.95 20.11
N ASN A 57 -0.72 -22.99 19.25
CA ASN A 57 -0.13 -22.88 17.92
C ASN A 57 1.23 -22.18 18.03
N PHE A 58 2.29 -22.81 17.51
CA PHE A 58 3.65 -22.26 17.49
C PHE A 58 4.07 -21.70 16.12
N ASP A 59 3.22 -21.77 15.10
CA ASP A 59 3.48 -21.20 13.75
C ASP A 59 3.83 -19.72 13.81
N SER A 60 3.25 -18.98 14.76
CA SER A 60 3.57 -17.56 14.97
C SER A 60 5.02 -17.32 15.41
N LEU A 61 5.69 -18.34 15.95
CA LEU A 61 7.09 -18.28 16.39
C LEU A 61 8.08 -18.72 15.30
N ASP A 62 7.59 -19.18 14.14
CA ASP A 62 8.48 -19.57 13.05
C ASP A 62 9.31 -18.36 12.57
N LEU A 63 10.58 -18.64 12.32
CA LEU A 63 11.63 -17.70 11.92
C LEU A 63 11.96 -17.81 10.42
N SER A 64 11.23 -18.62 9.67
CA SER A 64 11.36 -18.68 8.21
C SER A 64 11.23 -17.27 7.60
N ILE A 65 12.35 -16.75 7.10
CA ILE A 65 12.37 -15.52 6.29
C ILE A 65 11.93 -15.98 4.89
N ASP A 66 10.61 -16.14 4.76
CA ASP A 66 9.92 -16.85 3.69
C ASP A 66 9.78 -15.99 2.40
N PRO A 67 9.46 -16.57 1.22
CA PRO A 67 8.94 -15.95 -0.01
C PRO A 67 7.95 -14.81 0.16
N PHE A 68 7.29 -14.68 1.32
CA PHE A 68 6.42 -13.55 1.62
C PHE A 68 7.16 -12.21 1.54
N LEU A 69 8.34 -12.08 2.15
CA LEU A 69 9.09 -10.81 2.14
C LEU A 69 9.58 -10.50 0.73
N GLU A 70 10.16 -11.48 0.04
CA GLU A 70 10.61 -11.36 -1.35
C GLU A 70 9.48 -10.87 -2.25
N LYS A 71 8.34 -11.57 -2.24
CA LYS A 71 7.18 -11.21 -3.04
C LYS A 71 6.61 -9.83 -2.69
N THR A 72 6.58 -9.47 -1.41
CA THR A 72 6.07 -8.15 -0.99
C THR A 72 7.00 -7.03 -1.46
N CYS A 73 8.32 -7.25 -1.41
CA CYS A 73 9.30 -6.34 -1.97
C CYS A 73 9.18 -6.22 -3.50
N ASP A 74 8.98 -7.33 -4.21
CA ASP A 74 8.76 -7.31 -5.66
C ASP A 74 7.50 -6.50 -6.03
N LEU A 75 6.39 -6.73 -5.32
CA LEU A 75 5.15 -5.98 -5.52
C LEU A 75 5.32 -4.49 -5.18
N LEU A 76 6.12 -4.17 -4.16
CA LEU A 76 6.46 -2.79 -3.84
C LEU A 76 7.24 -2.14 -4.99
N LEU A 77 8.24 -2.82 -5.54
CA LEU A 77 9.04 -2.31 -6.66
C LEU A 77 8.18 -2.08 -7.92
N ASP A 78 7.32 -3.03 -8.27
CA ASP A 78 6.39 -2.90 -9.40
C ASP A 78 5.42 -1.72 -9.24
N SER A 79 4.88 -1.54 -8.03
CA SER A 79 4.01 -0.38 -7.72
C SER A 79 4.75 0.96 -7.85
N ILE A 80 6.02 1.02 -7.43
CA ILE A 80 6.87 2.21 -7.55
C ILE A 80 7.18 2.51 -9.03
N GLU A 81 7.49 1.49 -9.84
CA GLU A 81 7.74 1.65 -11.27
C GLU A 81 6.49 2.17 -11.99
N THR A 82 5.33 1.59 -11.68
CA THR A 82 4.04 2.07 -12.19
C THR A 82 3.80 3.52 -11.76
N HIS A 83 4.12 3.88 -10.51
CA HIS A 83 3.93 5.24 -10.02
C HIS A 83 4.83 6.24 -10.76
N HIS A 84 6.07 5.85 -11.04
CA HIS A 84 7.00 6.65 -11.82
C HIS A 84 6.55 6.85 -13.27
N THR A 85 5.99 5.80 -13.89
CA THR A 85 5.43 5.86 -15.24
C THR A 85 4.27 6.86 -15.32
N GLU A 86 3.33 6.80 -14.38
CA GLU A 86 2.21 7.74 -14.30
C GLU A 86 2.67 9.20 -14.07
N LEU A 87 3.69 9.41 -13.21
CA LEU A 87 4.29 10.72 -13.02
C LEU A 87 4.90 11.27 -14.31
N ASN A 88 5.61 10.44 -15.08
CA ASN A 88 6.20 10.84 -16.35
C ASN A 88 5.13 11.22 -17.38
N ASN A 89 4.02 10.47 -17.45
CA ASN A 89 2.86 10.80 -18.28
C ASN A 89 2.27 12.17 -17.90
N TYR A 90 2.08 12.42 -16.61
CA TYR A 90 1.57 13.70 -16.11
C TYR A 90 2.52 14.86 -16.42
N GLN A 91 3.83 14.68 -16.24
CA GLN A 91 4.82 15.70 -16.59
C GLN A 91 4.82 16.01 -18.09
N PHE A 92 4.64 15.00 -18.95
CA PHE A 92 4.51 15.21 -20.38
C PHE A 92 3.27 16.03 -20.71
N TYR A 93 2.12 15.70 -20.11
CA TYR A 93 0.90 16.48 -20.22
C TYR A 93 1.11 17.94 -19.79
N GLN A 94 1.72 18.17 -18.62
CA GLN A 94 1.99 19.52 -18.09
C GLN A 94 2.84 20.35 -19.06
N ARG A 95 3.90 19.76 -19.63
CA ARG A 95 4.73 20.44 -20.65
C ARG A 95 3.93 20.77 -21.91
N SER A 96 3.04 19.88 -22.34
CA SER A 96 2.20 20.10 -23.53
C SER A 96 1.18 21.22 -23.29
N LEU A 97 0.52 21.19 -22.14
CA LEU A 97 -0.44 22.20 -21.71
C LEU A 97 0.23 23.58 -21.59
N ALA A 98 1.41 23.67 -20.99
CA ALA A 98 2.16 24.92 -20.89
C ALA A 98 2.49 25.52 -22.27
N ARG A 99 2.84 24.70 -23.26
CA ARG A 99 3.09 25.16 -24.64
C ARG A 99 1.83 25.71 -25.30
N GLU A 100 0.69 25.01 -25.16
CA GLU A 100 -0.58 25.49 -25.73
C GLU A 100 -1.08 26.75 -25.03
N GLN A 101 -0.97 26.83 -23.71
CA GLN A 101 -1.28 28.04 -22.95
C GLN A 101 -0.41 29.23 -23.40
N ALA A 102 0.88 29.03 -23.63
CA ALA A 102 1.76 30.09 -24.13
C ALA A 102 1.30 30.62 -25.50
N LYS A 103 0.87 29.73 -26.42
CA LYS A 103 0.31 30.13 -27.72
C LYS A 103 -0.98 30.92 -27.58
N ILE A 104 -1.89 30.48 -26.70
CA ILE A 104 -3.15 31.17 -26.43
C ILE A 104 -2.88 32.57 -25.86
N THR A 105 -2.01 32.69 -24.86
CA THR A 105 -1.65 33.99 -24.26
C THR A 105 -1.02 34.93 -25.28
N GLN A 106 -0.13 34.42 -26.14
CA GLN A 106 0.46 35.23 -27.23
C GLN A 106 -0.60 35.68 -28.24
N TRP A 107 -1.54 34.80 -28.61
CA TRP A 107 -2.65 35.15 -29.51
C TRP A 107 -3.56 36.21 -28.89
N GLN A 108 -3.93 36.05 -27.62
CA GLN A 108 -4.78 37.01 -26.89
C GLN A 108 -4.11 38.38 -26.78
N THR A 109 -2.81 38.40 -26.48
CA THR A 109 -2.03 39.65 -26.41
C THR A 109 -2.01 40.37 -27.75
N LYS A 110 -1.79 39.65 -28.86
CA LYS A 110 -1.84 40.22 -30.22
C LYS A 110 -3.24 40.72 -30.57
N ARG A 111 -4.29 39.94 -30.26
CA ARG A 111 -5.68 40.32 -30.55
C ARG A 111 -6.11 41.56 -29.78
N LYS A 112 -5.71 41.67 -28.51
CA LYS A 112 -5.96 42.87 -27.68
C LYS A 112 -5.25 44.12 -28.22
N ALA A 113 -4.00 43.99 -28.66
CA ALA A 113 -3.26 45.09 -29.28
C ALA A 113 -3.92 45.55 -30.60
N GLU A 114 -4.40 44.60 -31.42
CA GLU A 114 -5.13 44.91 -32.65
C GLU A 114 -6.47 45.60 -32.37
N ASN A 115 -7.24 45.12 -31.38
CA ASN A 115 -8.49 45.75 -30.96
C ASN A 115 -8.28 47.18 -30.46
N ALA A 116 -7.18 47.46 -29.74
CA ALA A 116 -6.83 48.82 -29.31
C ALA A 116 -6.56 49.77 -30.50
N SER A 117 -5.86 49.27 -31.53
CA SER A 117 -5.62 50.00 -32.79
C SER A 117 -6.93 50.28 -33.56
N ARG A 118 -7.81 49.27 -33.67
CA ARG A 118 -9.11 49.41 -34.34
C ARG A 118 -10.04 50.38 -33.62
N ALA A 119 -10.04 50.37 -32.29
CA ALA A 119 -10.80 51.34 -31.48
C ALA A 119 -10.34 52.79 -31.76
N ALA A 120 -9.04 53.04 -31.88
CA ALA A 120 -8.51 54.36 -32.23
C ALA A 120 -8.93 54.82 -33.64
N THR A 121 -9.11 53.85 -34.56
CA THR A 121 -9.52 54.09 -35.95
C THR A 121 -11.05 54.03 -36.14
N LYS A 122 -11.82 53.90 -35.05
CA LYS A 122 -13.29 53.75 -35.02
C LYS A 122 -13.82 52.55 -35.85
N GLN A 123 -13.01 51.50 -35.98
CA GLN A 123 -13.43 50.23 -36.59
C GLN A 123 -14.03 49.28 -35.52
N PRO A 124 -14.95 48.38 -35.90
CA PRO A 124 -15.51 47.40 -34.97
C PRO A 124 -14.43 46.44 -34.44
N LEU A 125 -14.53 46.11 -33.15
CA LEU A 125 -13.61 45.20 -32.45
C LEU A 125 -13.80 43.76 -32.93
N LEU A 126 -12.70 43.02 -33.00
CA LEU A 126 -12.73 41.59 -33.27
C LEU A 126 -13.11 40.81 -32.00
N PRO A 127 -13.79 39.66 -32.12
CA PRO A 127 -14.10 38.80 -30.99
C PRO A 127 -12.84 38.27 -30.32
N GLU A 128 -12.83 38.26 -29.00
CA GLU A 128 -11.71 37.77 -28.19
C GLU A 128 -11.81 36.28 -27.86
N ASP A 129 -12.92 35.60 -28.18
CA ASP A 129 -13.16 34.19 -27.84
C ASP A 129 -12.77 33.19 -28.94
N GLU A 130 -12.34 33.66 -30.12
CA GLU A 130 -12.00 32.78 -31.26
C GLU A 130 -10.90 31.77 -30.94
N TRP A 131 -10.03 32.06 -29.97
CA TRP A 131 -8.96 31.14 -29.54
C TRP A 131 -9.50 29.79 -29.06
N GLN A 132 -10.72 29.73 -28.53
CA GLN A 132 -11.34 28.48 -28.06
C GLN A 132 -11.62 27.50 -29.20
N LYS A 133 -11.83 28.01 -30.42
CA LYS A 133 -12.02 27.18 -31.63
C LYS A 133 -10.69 26.86 -32.31
N LEU A 134 -9.72 27.78 -32.20
CA LEU A 134 -8.41 27.70 -32.86
C LEU A 134 -7.44 26.76 -32.12
N PHE A 135 -7.46 26.76 -30.78
CA PHE A 135 -6.55 25.98 -29.96
C PHE A 135 -7.29 24.86 -29.24
N LYS A 136 -6.78 23.64 -29.34
CA LYS A 136 -7.28 22.47 -28.61
C LYS A 136 -6.31 22.14 -27.48
N LEU A 137 -6.79 22.19 -26.24
CA LEU A 137 -5.97 21.82 -25.10
C LEU A 137 -5.76 20.29 -25.10
N PRO A 138 -4.56 19.81 -24.71
CA PRO A 138 -4.31 18.39 -24.50
C PRO A 138 -5.29 17.82 -23.45
N GLN A 139 -5.68 16.56 -23.59
CA GLN A 139 -6.49 15.90 -22.57
C GLN A 139 -5.65 15.58 -21.34
N GLU A 140 -6.18 15.87 -20.16
CA GLU A 140 -5.57 15.49 -18.89
C GLU A 140 -5.59 13.97 -18.72
N PRO A 141 -4.45 13.33 -18.34
CA PRO A 141 -4.44 11.92 -17.98
C PRO A 141 -5.24 11.66 -16.69
N SER A 142 -5.73 10.44 -16.51
CA SER A 142 -6.53 10.07 -15.33
C SER A 142 -5.72 10.20 -14.04
N ARG A 143 -6.24 10.95 -13.06
CA ARG A 143 -5.62 11.08 -11.73
C ARG A 143 -5.98 9.95 -10.77
N LEU A 144 -6.98 9.13 -11.11
CA LEU A 144 -7.43 8.01 -10.28
C LEU A 144 -6.36 6.93 -10.17
N GLU A 145 -5.72 6.58 -11.28
CA GLU A 145 -4.67 5.57 -11.34
C GLU A 145 -3.49 5.93 -10.44
N THR A 146 -3.02 7.19 -10.52
CA THR A 146 -1.97 7.69 -9.64
C THR A 146 -2.38 7.60 -8.16
N LEU A 147 -3.63 7.97 -7.84
CA LEU A 147 -4.15 7.97 -6.48
C LEU A 147 -4.23 6.54 -5.88
N VAL A 148 -4.74 5.58 -6.66
CA VAL A 148 -4.84 4.18 -6.25
C VAL A 148 -3.46 3.57 -6.09
N ASN A 149 -2.56 3.79 -7.05
CA ASN A 149 -1.20 3.26 -6.98
C ASN A 149 -0.43 3.81 -5.77
N SER A 150 -0.50 5.12 -5.49
CA SER A 150 0.13 5.69 -4.28
C SER A 150 -0.33 4.99 -2.99
N ARG A 151 -1.58 4.53 -2.92
CA ARG A 151 -2.08 3.76 -1.76
C ARG A 151 -1.56 2.32 -1.73
N GLN A 152 -1.34 1.70 -2.89
CA GLN A 152 -0.72 0.37 -2.99
C GLN A 152 0.73 0.40 -2.52
N VAL A 153 1.52 1.39 -2.96
CA VAL A 153 2.90 1.62 -2.48
C VAL A 153 2.92 1.74 -0.96
N GLU A 154 2.02 2.55 -0.40
CA GLU A 154 1.90 2.71 1.06
C GLU A 154 1.52 1.40 1.76
N GLN A 155 0.64 0.59 1.17
CA GLN A 155 0.23 -0.69 1.75
C GLN A 155 1.38 -1.68 1.83
N TYR A 156 2.12 -1.85 0.72
CA TYR A 156 3.26 -2.77 0.69
C TYR A 156 4.37 -2.31 1.63
N ALA A 157 4.64 -1.01 1.72
CA ALA A 157 5.58 -0.47 2.70
C ALA A 157 5.18 -0.82 4.15
N ARG A 158 3.90 -0.64 4.53
CA ARG A 158 3.41 -1.03 5.87
C ARG A 158 3.52 -2.53 6.12
N GLN A 159 3.29 -3.37 5.11
CA GLN A 159 3.44 -4.82 5.25
C GLN A 159 4.89 -5.23 5.51
N VAL A 160 5.85 -4.62 4.79
CA VAL A 160 7.29 -4.84 5.01
C VAL A 160 7.70 -4.40 6.41
N ASP A 161 7.25 -3.22 6.87
CA ASP A 161 7.55 -2.72 8.21
C ASP A 161 6.99 -3.65 9.30
N ALA A 162 5.72 -4.05 9.18
CA ALA A 162 5.07 -4.96 10.14
C ALA A 162 5.76 -6.33 10.19
N PHE A 163 6.13 -6.88 9.03
CA PHE A 163 6.85 -8.14 8.93
C PHE A 163 8.24 -8.05 9.59
N THR A 164 8.98 -6.98 9.29
CA THR A 164 10.33 -6.74 9.83
C THR A 164 10.30 -6.58 11.34
N ALA A 165 9.31 -5.85 11.88
CA ALA A 165 9.13 -5.69 13.32
C ALA A 165 8.87 -7.03 14.02
N SER A 166 8.00 -7.86 13.45
CA SER A 166 7.66 -9.19 13.97
C SER A 166 8.87 -10.13 13.96
N ILE A 167 9.57 -10.25 12.83
CA ILE A 167 10.74 -11.14 12.69
C ILE A 167 11.90 -10.68 13.57
N SER A 168 12.15 -9.37 13.66
CA SER A 168 13.22 -8.84 14.52
C SER A 168 13.00 -9.18 16.00
N ALA A 169 11.75 -9.12 16.47
CA ALA A 169 11.41 -9.53 17.83
C ALA A 169 11.66 -11.03 18.05
N LYS A 170 11.28 -11.88 17.08
CA LYS A 170 11.53 -13.33 17.15
C LYS A 170 13.02 -13.66 17.15
N MET A 171 13.81 -13.03 16.28
CA MET A 171 15.28 -13.20 16.25
C MET A 171 15.94 -12.82 17.58
N PHE A 172 15.50 -11.71 18.19
CA PHE A 172 16.02 -11.29 19.49
C PHE A 172 15.68 -12.29 20.60
N ALA A 173 14.46 -12.83 20.61
CA ALA A 173 14.06 -13.86 21.57
C ALA A 173 14.92 -15.13 21.44
N VAL A 174 15.20 -15.57 20.21
CA VAL A 174 16.10 -16.72 19.94
C VAL A 174 17.52 -16.40 20.42
N LYS A 175 18.06 -15.23 20.09
CA LYS A 175 19.41 -14.82 20.52
C LYS A 175 19.53 -14.76 22.04
N SER A 176 18.56 -14.16 22.72
CA SER A 176 18.57 -14.02 24.18
C SER A 176 18.53 -15.36 24.91
N ASN A 177 17.88 -16.38 24.32
CA ASN A 177 17.85 -17.72 24.89
C ASN A 177 19.09 -18.55 24.57
N LEU A 178 19.83 -18.22 23.50
CA LEU A 178 21.04 -18.93 23.07
C LEU A 178 22.31 -18.43 23.75
N VAL A 179 22.33 -17.21 24.28
CA VAL A 179 23.43 -16.70 25.10
C VAL A 179 23.09 -17.02 26.56
N PRO A 180 23.83 -17.93 27.23
CA PRO A 180 23.68 -18.09 28.67
C PRO A 180 23.93 -16.72 29.31
N SER A 181 23.03 -16.28 30.19
CA SER A 181 23.34 -15.16 31.06
C SER A 181 24.60 -15.50 31.84
N ASP A 182 25.69 -14.77 31.58
CA ASP A 182 26.93 -14.84 32.34
C ASP A 182 26.64 -14.38 33.79
N ASP A 183 26.23 -15.34 34.63
CA ASP A 183 26.40 -15.32 36.08
C ASP A 183 27.67 -16.11 36.46
#